data_AF-A0A6G1DU88-F1
#
_entry.id   AF-A0A6G1DU88-F1
#
_cell.length_a   1.000
_cell.length_b   1.000
_cell.length_c   1.000
_cell.angle_alpha   90.00
_cell.angle_beta   90.00
_cell.angle_gamma   90.00
#
_symmetry.space_group_name_H-M   'P 1'
#
loop_
_entity.id
_entity.type
_entity.pdbx_description
1 polymer ?
#
loop_
_entity_poly.entity_id
_entity_poly.type
_entity_poly.pdbx_seq_one_letter_code
_entity_poly.pdbx_strand_id
1 'polypeptide(L)'
;MHHFELLRPPVPPRRKRWEWSTVPAPPPFDPDCVVSVAVHPDGRTVFFVESDDDDDDEEDEENSRGGGGGTFSFDTKQAWWTRHGGWLLPFRGRGHFDAELGAWVGLCSRADSPGHLCSCDVVSPSPEPHADEPRWKLREERLFCDDKFHVGAELVYMGDSQFCVLEFLKGSSAKRKRNQEHRPPRRLLHVTAFGLKYASRESSRRRSAAGVAPP
;
A
#
# COMPACT_ATOMS: atom_id res chain seq x y z
N MET A 1 10.86 -18.25 15.09
CA MET A 1 11.88 -17.90 14.06
C MET A 1 11.13 -17.56 12.79
N HIS A 2 11.01 -16.27 12.47
CA HIS A 2 10.44 -15.86 11.18
C HIS A 2 11.49 -16.14 10.10
N HIS A 3 11.15 -17.00 9.13
CA HIS A 3 12.01 -17.32 8.00
C HIS A 3 11.72 -16.31 6.89
N PHE A 4 12.73 -15.54 6.49
CA PHE A 4 12.61 -14.61 5.38
C PHE A 4 13.48 -15.08 4.21
N GLU A 5 12.83 -15.34 3.09
CA GLU A 5 13.47 -15.91 1.91
C GLU A 5 13.29 -15.03 0.68
N LEU A 6 14.33 -15.01 -0.15
CA LEU A 6 14.26 -14.41 -1.48
C LEU A 6 14.36 -15.50 -2.54
N LEU A 7 13.44 -15.45 -3.49
CA LEU A 7 13.52 -16.20 -4.73
C LEU A 7 14.50 -15.52 -5.68
N ARG A 8 15.66 -16.14 -5.90
CA ARG A 8 16.73 -15.59 -6.74
C ARG A 8 16.61 -16.12 -8.18
N PRO A 9 16.78 -15.28 -9.21
CA PRO A 9 16.83 -15.74 -10.58
C PRO A 9 18.08 -16.59 -10.84
N PRO A 10 18.04 -17.49 -11.84
CA PRO A 10 19.21 -18.25 -12.25
C PRO A 10 20.35 -17.31 -12.71
N VAL A 11 21.57 -17.57 -12.24
CA VAL A 11 22.81 -16.90 -12.67
C VAL A 11 23.56 -17.79 -13.66
N PRO A 12 23.54 -17.49 -14.97
CA PRO A 12 24.27 -18.27 -15.96
C PRO A 12 25.79 -18.15 -15.77
N PRO A 13 26.59 -19.18 -16.10
CA PRO A 13 26.19 -20.52 -16.56
C PRO A 13 25.93 -21.51 -15.41
N ARG A 14 26.18 -21.11 -14.15
CA ARG A 14 26.26 -22.02 -12.99
C ARG A 14 24.90 -22.48 -12.47
N ARG A 15 23.85 -21.67 -12.64
CA ARG A 15 22.50 -21.97 -12.16
C ARG A 15 21.49 -22.01 -13.31
N LYS A 16 20.68 -23.07 -13.35
CA LYS A 16 19.64 -23.30 -14.38
C LYS A 16 18.21 -23.20 -13.84
N ARG A 17 18.02 -22.92 -12.55
CA ARG A 17 16.72 -22.90 -11.87
C ARG A 17 16.64 -21.71 -10.91
N TRP A 18 15.42 -21.29 -10.62
CA TRP A 18 15.11 -20.38 -9.52
C TRP A 18 15.34 -21.10 -8.19
N GLU A 19 15.94 -20.41 -7.22
CA GLU A 19 16.27 -20.98 -5.91
C GLU A 19 15.82 -20.02 -4.81
N TRP A 20 15.16 -20.56 -3.79
CA TRP A 20 14.92 -19.84 -2.55
C TRP A 20 16.24 -19.73 -1.77
N SER A 21 16.46 -18.57 -1.18
CA SER A 21 17.64 -18.29 -0.35
C SER A 21 17.21 -17.57 0.92
N THR A 22 17.63 -18.11 2.07
CA THR A 22 17.44 -17.46 3.36
C THR A 22 18.23 -16.15 3.40
N VAL A 23 17.59 -15.09 3.86
CA VAL A 23 18.23 -13.79 4.05
C VAL A 23 18.80 -13.71 5.47
N PRO A 24 20.00 -13.12 5.68
CA PRO A 24 20.63 -13.09 7.00
C PRO A 24 19.81 -12.35 8.06
N ALA A 25 19.05 -11.33 7.66
CA ALA A 25 18.26 -10.49 8.55
C ALA A 25 16.76 -10.70 8.31
N PRO A 26 16.00 -11.21 9.31
CA PRO A 26 14.55 -11.21 9.25
C PRO A 26 13.99 -9.78 9.27
N PRO A 27 12.71 -9.57 8.91
CA PRO A 27 12.03 -8.29 9.08
C PRO A 27 12.17 -7.80 10.52
N PRO A 28 12.50 -6.52 10.75
CA PRO A 28 12.61 -5.93 12.09
C PRO A 28 11.25 -5.50 12.67
N PHE A 29 10.17 -6.17 12.25
CA PHE A 29 8.76 -5.89 12.57
C PHE A 29 7.96 -7.19 12.46
N ASP A 30 6.73 -7.22 12.99
CA ASP A 30 5.82 -8.35 12.78
C ASP A 30 5.23 -8.33 11.36
N PRO A 31 5.51 -9.34 10.51
CA PRO A 31 4.93 -9.40 9.16
C PRO A 31 3.40 -9.42 9.13
N ASP A 32 2.74 -9.89 10.20
CA ASP A 32 1.28 -9.93 10.29
C ASP A 32 0.66 -8.55 10.55
N CYS A 33 1.44 -7.59 11.05
CA CYS A 33 1.04 -6.19 11.28
C CYS A 33 1.34 -5.25 10.09
N VAL A 34 1.74 -5.78 8.94
CA VAL A 34 2.03 -4.95 7.75
C VAL A 34 0.74 -4.44 7.12
N VAL A 35 0.52 -3.13 7.21
CA VAL A 35 -0.67 -2.44 6.68
C VAL A 35 -0.47 -1.84 5.29
N SER A 36 0.78 -1.57 4.91
CA SER A 36 1.10 -0.99 3.61
C SER A 36 2.44 -1.42 3.02
N VAL A 37 2.50 -1.45 1.69
CA VAL A 37 3.71 -1.72 0.92
C VAL A 37 3.81 -0.75 -0.25
N ALA A 38 4.99 -0.21 -0.53
CA ALA A 38 5.24 0.63 -1.71
C ALA A 38 6.55 0.23 -2.40
N VAL A 39 6.57 0.22 -3.73
CA VAL A 39 7.79 -0.11 -4.49
C VAL A 39 8.50 1.17 -4.88
N HIS A 40 9.79 1.26 -4.57
CA HIS A 40 10.61 2.40 -4.95
C HIS A 40 10.99 2.33 -6.45
N PRO A 41 11.07 3.47 -7.17
CA PRO A 41 11.41 3.50 -8.60
C PRO A 41 12.84 3.04 -8.96
N ASP A 42 13.69 2.71 -7.98
CA ASP A 42 15.07 2.26 -8.22
C ASP A 42 15.17 0.79 -8.69
N GLY A 43 14.03 0.09 -8.79
CA GLY A 43 13.94 -1.29 -9.26
C GLY A 43 14.58 -2.31 -8.31
N ARG A 44 14.82 -1.95 -7.04
CA ARG A 44 15.37 -2.88 -6.03
C ARG A 44 14.77 -2.73 -4.64
N THR A 45 14.22 -1.57 -4.29
CA THR A 45 13.81 -1.27 -2.92
C THR A 45 12.30 -1.37 -2.76
N VAL A 46 11.87 -2.04 -1.69
CA VAL A 46 10.45 -2.14 -1.31
C VAL A 46 10.29 -1.58 0.10
N PHE A 47 9.32 -0.69 0.27
CA PHE A 47 8.93 -0.10 1.55
C PHE A 47 7.78 -0.89 2.16
N PHE A 48 7.80 -1.03 3.48
CA PHE A 48 6.83 -1.72 4.32
C PHE A 48 6.43 -0.81 5.47
N VAL A 49 5.15 -0.83 5.82
CA VAL A 49 4.59 -0.07 6.94
C VAL A 49 3.94 -1.05 7.91
N GLU A 50 4.40 -1.00 9.15
CA GLU A 50 3.83 -1.70 10.31
C GLU A 50 2.99 -0.70 11.13
N SER A 51 1.77 -1.07 11.51
CA SER A 51 0.99 -0.31 12.50
C SER A 51 1.24 -0.84 13.92
N ASP A 52 1.26 0.06 14.91
CA ASP A 52 1.01 -0.32 16.29
C ASP A 52 -0.50 -0.47 16.46
N ASP A 53 -1.03 -1.66 16.21
CA ASP A 53 -2.37 -2.00 16.68
C ASP A 53 -2.23 -2.85 17.96
N ASP A 54 -1.49 -2.35 18.95
CA ASP A 54 -1.57 -2.82 20.34
C ASP A 54 -2.65 -1.99 21.05
N ASP A 55 -3.91 -2.41 20.89
CA ASP A 55 -5.07 -1.89 21.62
C ASP A 55 -5.13 -2.38 23.10
N ASP A 56 -4.06 -2.99 23.62
CA ASP A 56 -4.01 -3.52 24.99
C ASP A 56 -2.98 -2.74 25.85
N ASP A 57 -3.54 -1.90 26.73
CA ASP A 57 -2.98 -1.32 27.96
C ASP A 57 -1.99 -0.12 27.87
N GLU A 58 -2.55 1.09 28.06
CA GLU A 58 -1.85 2.32 28.46
C GLU A 58 -1.23 2.20 29.86
N GLU A 59 -0.22 1.35 30.10
CA GLU A 59 0.47 1.32 31.40
C GLU A 59 1.85 0.65 31.27
N ASP A 60 2.84 1.32 30.66
CA ASP A 60 4.29 1.19 30.98
C ASP A 60 5.17 2.03 30.02
N GLU A 61 5.14 3.36 30.13
CA GLU A 61 5.91 4.27 29.27
C GLU A 61 7.45 4.21 29.45
N GLU A 62 7.98 3.51 30.45
CA GLU A 62 9.41 3.60 30.80
C GLU A 62 10.27 2.39 30.38
N ASN A 63 9.69 1.33 29.81
CA ASN A 63 10.45 0.14 29.37
C ASN A 63 10.11 -0.35 27.94
N SER A 64 9.29 0.38 27.20
CA SER A 64 9.01 0.11 25.78
C SER A 64 10.23 0.45 24.92
N ARG A 65 11.15 -0.51 24.82
CA ARG A 65 12.26 -0.48 23.84
C ARG A 65 11.69 -0.61 22.42
N GLY A 66 11.08 0.44 21.91
CA GLY A 66 10.84 0.66 20.48
C GLY A 66 9.72 -0.14 19.82
N GLY A 67 8.65 -0.51 20.55
CA GLY A 67 7.37 -0.93 19.94
C GLY A 67 6.63 0.32 19.52
N GLY A 68 6.65 0.60 18.23
CA GLY A 68 6.34 1.89 17.65
C GLY A 68 6.29 1.76 16.14
N GLY A 69 5.10 1.69 15.56
CA GLY A 69 4.77 1.47 14.18
C GLY A 69 5.58 2.41 13.30
N GLY A 70 5.89 1.97 12.10
CA GLY A 70 6.86 2.71 11.32
C GLY A 70 7.04 2.22 9.91
N THR A 71 7.87 2.98 9.21
CA THR A 71 8.20 2.71 7.82
C THR A 71 9.60 2.12 7.72
N PHE A 72 9.68 0.99 7.03
CA PHE A 72 10.89 0.23 6.78
C PHE A 72 11.08 0.05 5.28
N SER A 73 12.31 -0.22 4.85
CA SER A 73 12.58 -0.65 3.48
C SER A 73 13.51 -1.83 3.44
N PHE A 74 13.36 -2.63 2.40
CA PHE A 74 14.20 -3.78 2.11
C PHE A 74 14.85 -3.63 0.72
N ASP A 75 16.18 -3.66 0.67
CA ASP A 75 16.92 -3.71 -0.59
C ASP A 75 17.08 -5.18 -1.02
N THR A 76 16.40 -5.55 -2.11
CA THR A 76 16.40 -6.93 -2.64
C THR A 76 17.74 -7.41 -3.19
N LYS A 77 18.67 -6.50 -3.52
CA LYS A 77 20.02 -6.84 -3.99
C LYS A 77 20.95 -7.10 -2.81
N GLN A 78 21.00 -6.18 -1.87
CA GLN A 78 21.88 -6.22 -0.69
C GLN A 78 21.33 -7.09 0.44
N ALA A 79 20.03 -7.35 0.43
CA ALA A 79 19.31 -8.19 1.39
C ALA A 79 19.43 -7.71 2.85
N TRP A 80 19.16 -6.43 3.06
CA TRP A 80 19.21 -5.75 4.35
C TRP A 80 18.02 -4.79 4.51
N TRP A 81 17.69 -4.53 5.77
CA TRP A 81 16.58 -3.68 6.19
C TRP A 81 17.07 -2.30 6.61
N THR A 82 16.21 -1.30 6.44
CA THR A 82 16.43 0.07 6.91
C THR A 82 15.13 0.60 7.51
N ARG A 83 15.17 1.13 8.74
CA ARG A 83 14.05 1.85 9.34
C ARG A 83 14.19 3.34 8.99
N HIS A 84 13.12 3.94 8.51
CA HIS A 84 13.08 5.33 8.06
C HIS A 84 12.54 6.28 9.12
N GLY A 85 11.59 5.83 9.94
CA GLY A 85 11.03 6.62 11.04
C GLY A 85 9.79 5.96 11.65
N GLY A 86 9.24 6.59 12.69
CA GLY A 86 7.97 6.23 13.33
C GLY A 86 6.74 6.85 12.66
N TRP A 87 6.87 7.22 11.39
CA TRP A 87 5.77 7.72 10.56
C TRP A 87 5.31 6.63 9.60
N LEU A 88 4.05 6.75 9.15
CA LEU A 88 3.40 5.76 8.29
C LEU A 88 3.13 6.35 6.91
N LEU A 89 3.24 5.54 5.85
CA LEU A 89 2.74 5.96 4.55
C LEU A 89 1.21 6.11 4.60
N PRO A 90 0.62 7.05 3.83
CA PRO A 90 -0.81 7.34 3.89
C PRO A 90 -1.68 6.27 3.19
N PHE A 91 -1.14 5.08 2.93
CA PHE A 91 -1.78 4.07 2.10
C PHE A 91 -2.32 2.91 2.92
N ARG A 92 -3.48 2.38 2.54
CA ARG A 92 -3.92 1.04 2.92
C ARG A 92 -3.59 0.08 1.78
N GLY A 93 -2.86 -0.99 2.07
CA GLY A 93 -2.39 -1.91 1.05
C GLY A 93 -1.27 -1.27 0.20
N ARG A 94 -1.39 -1.32 -1.12
CA ARG A 94 -0.28 -0.98 -2.03
C ARG A 94 -0.24 0.49 -2.43
N GLY A 95 0.93 1.11 -2.29
CA GLY A 95 1.32 2.34 -2.96
C GLY A 95 2.07 2.02 -4.26
N HIS A 96 1.65 2.63 -5.36
CA HIS A 96 2.22 2.45 -6.69
C HIS A 96 2.99 3.70 -7.09
N PHE A 97 4.21 3.54 -7.58
CA PHE A 97 4.96 4.66 -8.15
C PHE A 97 4.37 5.03 -9.52
N ASP A 98 4.05 6.31 -9.68
CA ASP A 98 3.66 6.88 -10.95
C ASP A 98 4.73 7.85 -11.44
N ALA A 99 5.28 7.59 -12.63
CA ALA A 99 6.38 8.37 -13.19
C ALA A 99 5.96 9.77 -13.67
N GLU A 100 4.72 9.94 -14.14
CA GLU A 100 4.22 11.26 -14.57
C GLU A 100 4.00 12.18 -13.36
N LEU A 101 3.54 11.61 -12.24
CA LEU A 101 3.35 12.32 -10.99
C LEU A 101 4.64 12.42 -10.16
N GLY A 102 5.62 11.56 -10.39
CA GLY A 102 6.83 11.47 -9.56
C GLY A 102 6.51 11.16 -8.09
N ALA A 103 5.44 10.42 -7.84
CA ALA A 103 4.88 10.20 -6.51
C ALA A 103 4.40 8.76 -6.34
N TRP A 104 4.28 8.30 -5.10
CA TRP A 104 3.48 7.12 -4.80
C TRP A 104 2.00 7.47 -4.75
N VAL A 105 1.15 6.59 -5.26
CA VAL A 105 -0.31 6.71 -5.27
C VAL A 105 -0.92 5.44 -4.69
N GLY A 106 -1.88 5.58 -3.79
CA GLY A 106 -2.55 4.44 -3.15
C GLY A 106 -3.93 4.78 -2.63
N LEU A 107 -4.66 3.76 -2.16
CA LEU A 107 -5.89 3.95 -1.39
C LEU A 107 -5.54 4.58 -0.04
N CYS A 108 -6.25 5.63 0.36
CA CYS A 108 -6.00 6.32 1.63
C CYS A 108 -6.24 5.38 2.83
N SER A 109 -5.34 5.40 3.80
CA SER A 109 -5.46 4.62 5.04
C SER A 109 -6.41 5.24 6.06
N ARG A 110 -6.74 6.53 5.95
CA ARG A 110 -7.58 7.22 6.92
C ARG A 110 -9.00 6.65 6.97
N ALA A 111 -9.45 6.31 8.18
CA ALA A 111 -10.78 5.75 8.42
C ALA A 111 -11.92 6.69 8.01
N ASP A 112 -11.71 8.01 8.07
CA ASP A 112 -12.67 9.04 7.65
C ASP A 112 -12.78 9.23 6.13
N SER A 113 -11.87 8.62 5.36
CA SER A 113 -11.73 8.82 3.92
C SER A 113 -11.78 7.50 3.11
N PRO A 114 -12.72 6.57 3.38
CA PRO A 114 -12.74 5.27 2.71
C PRO A 114 -12.97 5.42 1.20
N GLY A 115 -12.14 4.76 0.40
CA GLY A 115 -12.23 4.77 -1.06
C GLY A 115 -11.70 6.01 -1.74
N HIS A 116 -11.04 6.90 -1.00
CA HIS A 116 -10.28 8.00 -1.59
C HIS A 116 -8.89 7.52 -1.94
N LEU A 117 -8.29 8.17 -2.93
CA LEU A 117 -6.87 8.02 -3.22
C LEU A 117 -6.08 9.06 -2.44
N CYS A 118 -4.84 8.74 -2.14
CA CYS A 118 -3.86 9.72 -1.74
C CYS A 118 -2.57 9.53 -2.55
N SER A 119 -1.74 10.55 -2.52
CA SER A 119 -0.39 10.51 -3.08
C SER A 119 0.61 11.06 -2.08
N CYS A 120 1.84 10.57 -2.08
CA CYS A 120 2.93 11.15 -1.30
C CYS A 120 4.25 11.17 -2.08
N ASP A 121 5.14 12.06 -1.67
CA ASP A 121 6.49 12.16 -2.21
C ASP A 121 7.23 10.83 -2.00
N VAL A 122 8.04 10.41 -2.99
CA VAL A 122 8.83 9.17 -2.89
C VAL A 122 9.94 9.37 -1.86
N VAL A 123 9.99 8.47 -0.88
CA VAL A 123 11.01 8.50 0.17
C VAL A 123 12.32 7.94 -0.36
N SER A 124 13.42 8.65 -0.08
CA SER A 124 14.77 8.20 -0.42
C SER A 124 15.11 6.93 0.36
N PRO A 125 15.63 5.86 -0.28
CA PRO A 125 15.99 4.61 0.39
C PRO A 125 17.34 4.69 1.12
N SER A 126 17.78 5.90 1.48
CA SER A 126 19.06 6.14 2.17
C SER A 126 19.01 5.59 3.59
N PRO A 127 20.11 5.04 4.12
CA PRO A 127 20.22 4.61 5.52
C PRO A 127 20.36 5.78 6.51
N GLU A 128 20.10 7.01 6.07
CA GLU A 128 20.14 8.17 6.95
C GLU A 128 19.08 8.03 8.03
N PRO A 129 19.48 8.08 9.32
CA PRO A 129 18.53 7.94 10.41
C PRO A 129 17.57 9.13 10.42
N HIS A 130 16.28 8.85 10.60
CA HIS A 130 15.20 9.84 10.71
C HIS A 130 14.93 10.62 9.41
N ALA A 131 14.57 9.89 8.34
CA ALA A 131 13.96 10.54 7.19
C ALA A 131 12.68 11.28 7.63
N ASP A 132 12.47 12.49 7.10
CA ASP A 132 11.24 13.23 7.34
C ASP A 132 10.02 12.48 6.78
N GLU A 133 8.87 12.63 7.42
CA GLU A 133 7.60 12.12 6.90
C GLU A 133 7.33 12.69 5.49
N PRO A 134 6.99 11.85 4.50
CA PRO A 134 6.73 12.32 3.15
C PRO A 134 5.49 13.21 3.13
N ARG A 135 5.56 14.32 2.40
CA ARG A 135 4.39 15.16 2.18
C ARG A 135 3.37 14.39 1.36
N TRP A 136 2.13 14.44 1.78
CA TRP A 136 1.05 13.73 1.12
C TRP A 136 -0.15 14.63 0.81
N LYS A 137 -1.00 14.14 -0.09
CA LYS A 137 -2.23 14.81 -0.54
C LYS A 137 -3.36 13.80 -0.62
N LEU A 138 -4.51 14.17 -0.09
CA LEU A 138 -5.76 13.46 -0.28
C LEU A 138 -6.42 13.92 -1.59
N ARG A 139 -6.97 12.96 -2.34
CA ARG A 139 -7.86 13.25 -3.45
C ARG A 139 -9.30 13.38 -2.94
N GLU A 140 -10.04 14.37 -3.45
CA GLU A 140 -11.41 14.64 -3.03
C GLU A 140 -12.42 13.61 -3.56
N GLU A 141 -12.19 13.05 -4.75
CA GLU A 141 -13.13 12.11 -5.32
C GLU A 141 -13.00 10.71 -4.69
N ARG A 142 -14.14 10.23 -4.17
CA ARG A 142 -14.32 8.86 -3.69
C ARG A 142 -14.60 7.90 -4.84
N LEU A 143 -13.90 6.77 -4.88
CA LEU A 143 -14.00 5.77 -5.95
C LEU A 143 -14.77 4.50 -5.57
N PHE A 144 -15.09 4.32 -4.29
CA PHE A 144 -15.90 3.19 -3.84
C PHE A 144 -17.38 3.40 -4.17
N CYS A 145 -18.07 2.30 -4.42
CA CYS A 145 -19.52 2.29 -4.54
C CYS A 145 -20.17 2.66 -3.19
N ASP A 146 -21.31 3.36 -3.25
CA ASP A 146 -22.07 3.75 -2.05
C ASP A 146 -22.82 2.58 -1.38
N ASP A 147 -22.83 1.41 -2.02
CA ASP A 147 -23.47 0.20 -1.48
C ASP A 147 -22.69 -0.32 -0.26
N LYS A 148 -23.36 -0.34 0.90
CA LYS A 148 -22.79 -0.50 2.25
C LYS A 148 -22.25 -1.90 2.60
N PHE A 149 -21.76 -2.66 1.64
CA PHE A 149 -21.27 -4.03 1.83
C PHE A 149 -19.82 -4.21 1.37
N HIS A 150 -18.98 -3.20 1.62
CA HIS A 150 -17.55 -3.24 1.33
C HIS A 150 -16.83 -4.27 2.21
N VAL A 151 -16.06 -5.16 1.58
CA VAL A 151 -15.21 -6.17 2.25
C VAL A 151 -13.74 -5.79 2.16
N GLY A 152 -13.34 -5.13 1.08
CA GLY A 152 -11.99 -4.65 0.85
C GLY A 152 -11.85 -4.05 -0.54
N ALA A 153 -10.71 -3.43 -0.80
CA ALA A 153 -10.35 -2.98 -2.14
C ALA A 153 -8.85 -3.02 -2.37
N GLU A 154 -8.48 -3.06 -3.65
CA GLU A 154 -7.11 -2.93 -4.11
C GLU A 154 -7.02 -1.87 -5.20
N LEU A 155 -5.95 -1.09 -5.20
CA LEU A 155 -5.56 -0.26 -6.33
C LEU A 155 -4.57 -1.04 -7.19
N VAL A 156 -4.77 -1.01 -8.50
CA VAL A 156 -3.89 -1.65 -9.49
C VAL A 156 -3.40 -0.61 -10.47
N TYR A 157 -2.09 -0.53 -10.66
CA TYR A 157 -1.48 0.27 -11.72
C TYR A 157 -1.50 -0.50 -13.04
N MET A 158 -2.00 0.16 -14.09
CA MET A 158 -2.16 -0.42 -15.42
C MET A 158 -1.12 0.08 -16.43
N GLY A 159 -0.20 0.96 -16.00
CA GLY A 159 0.74 1.65 -16.89
C GLY A 159 0.20 3.01 -17.36
N ASP A 160 1.09 3.88 -17.85
CA ASP A 160 0.74 5.19 -18.47
C ASP A 160 -0.23 6.04 -17.62
N SER A 161 0.06 6.10 -16.32
CA SER A 161 -0.75 6.81 -15.32
C SER A 161 -2.22 6.41 -15.29
N GLN A 162 -2.52 5.19 -15.75
CA GLN A 162 -3.81 4.54 -15.65
C GLN A 162 -3.84 3.60 -14.45
N PHE A 163 -4.98 3.62 -13.75
CA PHE A 163 -5.22 2.82 -12.57
C PHE A 163 -6.61 2.21 -12.61
N CYS A 164 -6.79 1.11 -11.89
CA CYS A 164 -8.12 0.63 -11.55
C CYS A 164 -8.25 0.34 -10.05
N VAL A 165 -9.39 0.69 -9.49
CA VAL A 165 -9.80 0.25 -8.15
C VAL A 165 -10.65 -1.00 -8.32
N LEU A 166 -10.23 -2.07 -7.65
CA LEU A 166 -10.96 -3.32 -7.50
C LEU A 166 -11.64 -3.30 -6.15
N GLU A 167 -12.96 -3.17 -6.12
CA GLU A 167 -13.75 -3.17 -4.89
C GLU A 167 -14.48 -4.50 -4.72
N PHE A 168 -14.24 -5.17 -3.59
CA PHE A 168 -14.85 -6.44 -3.23
C PHE A 168 -16.05 -6.22 -2.32
N LEU A 169 -17.24 -6.57 -2.82
CA LEU A 169 -18.51 -6.36 -2.14
C LEU A 169 -19.16 -7.69 -1.73
N LYS A 170 -19.82 -7.69 -0.57
CA LYS A 170 -20.70 -8.79 -0.15
C LYS A 170 -22.04 -8.63 -0.86
N GLY A 171 -22.42 -9.62 -1.65
CA GLY A 171 -23.70 -9.62 -2.37
C GLY A 171 -24.87 -9.58 -1.40
N SER A 172 -25.83 -8.71 -1.68
CA SER A 172 -27.02 -8.55 -0.86
C SER A 172 -27.78 -9.88 -0.77
N SER A 173 -28.11 -10.28 0.45
CA SER A 173 -29.01 -11.41 0.69
C SER A 173 -30.45 -10.97 0.46
N ALA A 174 -30.80 -10.57 -0.77
CA ALA A 174 -32.18 -10.24 -1.10
C ALA A 174 -33.04 -11.50 -0.89
N LYS A 175 -33.84 -11.49 0.20
CA LYS A 175 -34.86 -12.47 0.63
C LYS A 175 -34.70 -13.85 -0.02
N ARG A 176 -33.71 -14.62 0.42
CA ARG A 176 -33.64 -16.04 0.07
C ARG A 176 -34.91 -16.72 0.59
N LYS A 177 -35.73 -17.27 -0.30
CA LYS A 177 -36.73 -18.27 0.09
C LYS A 177 -35.98 -19.39 0.83
N ARG A 178 -36.55 -19.87 1.93
CA ARG A 178 -36.01 -20.82 2.93
C ARG A 178 -35.41 -22.13 2.37
N ASN A 179 -35.43 -22.36 1.05
CA ASN A 179 -34.90 -23.56 0.37
C ASN A 179 -33.56 -23.35 -0.40
N GLN A 180 -32.86 -22.22 -0.25
CA GLN A 180 -31.55 -21.97 -0.90
C GLN A 180 -30.39 -21.80 0.09
N GLU A 181 -30.38 -22.62 1.14
CA GLU A 181 -29.40 -22.54 2.25
C GLU A 181 -27.98 -23.03 1.87
N HIS A 182 -27.80 -23.64 0.69
CA HIS A 182 -26.51 -24.20 0.24
C HIS A 182 -25.77 -23.39 -0.84
N ARG A 183 -26.22 -22.17 -1.20
CA ARG A 183 -25.44 -21.33 -2.13
C ARG A 183 -24.51 -20.39 -1.36
N PRO A 184 -23.21 -20.37 -1.67
CA PRO A 184 -22.29 -19.41 -1.06
C PRO A 184 -22.79 -17.97 -1.31
N PRO A 185 -22.52 -17.03 -0.40
CA PRO A 185 -22.85 -15.63 -0.61
C PRO A 185 -22.22 -15.16 -1.92
N ARG A 186 -23.00 -14.49 -2.77
CA ARG A 186 -22.47 -13.91 -4.02
C ARG A 186 -21.44 -12.85 -3.62
N ARG A 187 -20.22 -12.92 -4.13
CA ARG A 187 -19.26 -11.80 -4.05
C ARG A 187 -19.41 -10.99 -5.33
N LEU A 188 -19.56 -9.69 -5.19
CA LEU A 188 -19.60 -8.76 -6.32
C LEU A 188 -18.24 -8.08 -6.40
N LEU A 189 -17.71 -7.96 -7.61
CA LEU A 189 -16.49 -7.20 -7.89
C LEU A 189 -16.91 -5.97 -8.68
N HIS A 190 -16.61 -4.80 -8.14
CA HIS A 190 -16.76 -3.53 -8.84
C HIS A 190 -15.39 -3.05 -9.29
N VAL A 191 -15.29 -2.63 -10.55
CA VAL A 191 -14.03 -2.19 -11.15
C VAL A 191 -14.21 -0.78 -11.67
N THR A 192 -13.38 0.15 -11.19
CA THR A 192 -13.40 1.55 -11.63
C THR A 192 -12.02 1.90 -12.19
N ALA A 193 -11.94 2.07 -13.51
CA ALA A 193 -10.72 2.47 -14.22
C ALA A 193 -10.68 3.98 -14.46
N PHE A 194 -9.51 4.59 -14.31
CA PHE A 194 -9.30 6.04 -14.45
C PHE A 194 -7.83 6.36 -14.72
N GLY A 195 -7.58 7.51 -15.36
CA GLY A 195 -6.25 8.11 -15.45
C GLY A 195 -6.02 9.18 -14.38
N LEU A 196 -4.78 9.37 -13.95
CA LEU A 196 -4.36 10.46 -13.08
C LEU A 196 -3.46 11.44 -13.84
N LYS A 197 -3.69 12.74 -13.65
CA LYS A 197 -2.84 13.82 -14.17
C LYS A 197 -2.75 14.94 -13.14
N TYR A 198 -1.61 15.63 -13.06
CA TYR A 198 -1.57 16.90 -12.33
C TYR A 198 -2.32 17.98 -13.12
N ALA A 199 -3.10 18.80 -12.42
CA ALA A 199 -3.67 20.01 -13.00
C ALA A 199 -2.54 20.92 -13.50
N SER A 200 -2.58 21.33 -14.77
CA SER A 200 -1.61 22.28 -15.31
C SER A 200 -1.78 23.63 -14.62
N ARG A 201 -0.65 24.32 -14.42
CA ARG A 201 -0.51 25.47 -13.53
C ARG A 201 -0.94 26.79 -14.20
N GLU A 202 -2.08 26.80 -14.88
CA GLU A 202 -2.56 27.98 -15.61
C GLU A 202 -3.86 28.56 -15.05
N SER A 203 -4.03 28.55 -13.71
CA SER A 203 -4.75 29.61 -12.99
C SER A 203 -4.54 29.47 -11.47
N SER A 204 -3.92 30.49 -10.88
CA SER A 204 -4.06 30.92 -9.46
C SER A 204 -3.79 29.90 -8.33
N ARG A 205 -2.60 30.04 -7.72
CA ARG A 205 -2.25 29.83 -6.30
C ARG A 205 -3.21 28.97 -5.45
N ARG A 206 -3.21 27.65 -5.67
CA ARG A 206 -3.30 26.56 -4.68
C ARG A 206 -3.33 25.26 -5.50
N ARG A 207 -2.45 24.31 -5.16
CA ARG A 207 -2.40 23.02 -5.87
C ARG A 207 -3.62 22.20 -5.46
N SER A 208 -4.63 22.12 -6.32
CA SER A 208 -5.73 21.15 -6.22
C SER A 208 -5.46 19.98 -7.16
N ALA A 209 -5.81 18.76 -6.74
CA ALA A 209 -5.86 17.59 -7.60
C ALA A 209 -7.13 17.66 -8.46
N ALA A 210 -7.07 17.26 -9.74
CA ALA A 210 -8.18 17.37 -10.67
C ALA A 210 -8.34 16.13 -11.55
N GLY A 211 -9.57 15.60 -11.59
CA GLY A 211 -10.21 15.09 -12.80
C GLY A 211 -9.98 13.60 -13.13
N VAL A 212 -11.09 12.85 -13.17
CA VAL A 212 -11.16 11.57 -13.90
C VAL A 212 -11.31 11.88 -15.39
N ALA A 213 -10.35 11.46 -16.21
CA ALA A 213 -10.61 11.27 -17.63
C ALA A 213 -11.07 9.82 -17.85
N PRO A 214 -12.21 9.57 -18.53
CA PRO A 214 -12.47 8.25 -19.07
C PRO A 214 -11.36 7.88 -20.09
N PRO A 215 -11.14 6.58 -20.33
CA PRO A 215 -10.15 6.10 -21.30
C PRO A 215 -10.37 6.67 -22.70
#